data_AF-A0A2G9PXQ3-F1
#
_entry.id   AF-A0A2G9PXQ3-F1
#
_cell.length_a   1.000
_cell.length_b   1.000
_cell.length_c   1.000
_cell.angle_alpha   90.00
_cell.angle_beta   90.00
_cell.angle_gamma   90.00
#
_symmetry.space_group_name_H-M   'P 1'
#
loop_
_entity.id
_entity.type
_entity.pdbx_description
1 polymer ?
#
loop_
_entity_poly.entity_id
_entity_poly.type
_entity_poly.pdbx_seq_one_letter_code
_entity_poly.pdbx_strand_id
1 'polypeptide(L)'
;MENQDKSTEETFFCDKGVGNGCDGHSYKPIEIRFETLINANCEKPFDWYKELGLDKSTASRIRRGLIVPPKWLRIKIAQYFKTDSATIWTNSDLPYLREILKQQRGQENAR
;
A
#
# COMPACT_ATOMS: atom_id res chain seq x y z
N MET A 1 31.53 24.48 36.29
CA MET A 1 31.95 24.47 34.88
C MET A 1 32.41 23.06 34.58
N GLU A 2 31.81 22.23 33.74
CA GLU A 2 30.72 22.32 32.78
C GLU A 2 30.07 20.92 32.81
N ASN A 3 28.75 20.81 33.02
CA ASN A 3 28.03 19.58 32.70
C ASN A 3 27.55 19.74 31.26
N GLN A 4 28.26 19.16 30.30
CA GLN A 4 27.79 19.07 28.93
C GLN A 4 26.72 17.98 28.86
N ASP A 5 25.47 18.42 28.98
CA ASP A 5 24.29 17.67 28.58
C ASP A 5 24.36 17.43 27.07
N LYS A 6 24.83 16.24 26.67
CA LYS A 6 24.71 15.78 25.29
C LYS A 6 23.36 15.08 25.16
N SER A 7 22.30 15.89 24.99
CA SER A 7 21.04 15.39 24.45
C SER A 7 21.27 14.98 22.99
N THR A 8 21.72 13.75 22.78
CA THR A 8 21.59 13.10 21.48
C THR A 8 20.10 12.97 21.21
N GLU A 9 19.59 13.85 20.37
CA GLU A 9 18.32 13.68 19.66
C GLU A 9 18.43 12.37 18.86
N GLU A 10 18.09 11.25 19.49
CA GLU A 10 17.77 10.02 18.79
C GLU A 10 16.48 10.29 18.01
N THR A 11 16.64 10.71 16.76
CA THR A 11 15.60 10.67 15.74
C THR A 11 14.98 9.29 15.75
N PHE A 12 13.78 9.21 16.34
CA PHE A 12 13.07 7.99 16.73
C PHE A 12 12.66 7.07 15.56
N PHE A 13 12.95 7.42 14.30
CA PHE A 13 12.79 6.51 13.17
C PHE A 13 13.80 6.79 12.06
N CYS A 14 14.84 5.96 11.95
CA CYS A 14 15.65 5.80 10.75
C CYS A 14 16.12 4.33 10.61
N ASP A 15 15.21 3.50 10.12
CA ASP A 15 15.38 2.66 8.92
C ASP A 15 16.80 2.11 8.63
N LYS A 16 17.32 1.23 9.49
CA LYS A 16 18.52 0.42 9.19
C LYS A 16 18.36 -1.09 9.42
N GLY A 17 17.13 -1.56 9.63
CA GLY A 17 16.84 -2.97 9.94
C GLY A 17 15.76 -3.65 9.11
N VAL A 18 14.93 -2.92 8.35
CA VAL A 18 13.81 -3.49 7.61
C VAL A 18 14.22 -3.97 6.20
N GLY A 19 15.47 -4.42 6.07
CA GLY A 19 16.10 -4.70 4.77
C GLY A 19 16.11 -6.17 4.37
N ASN A 20 16.16 -7.13 5.29
CA ASN A 20 16.56 -8.51 4.95
C ASN A 20 15.83 -9.60 5.77
N GLY A 21 14.51 -9.50 5.93
CA GLY A 21 13.69 -10.52 6.59
C GLY A 21 12.58 -11.13 5.73
N CYS A 22 12.62 -10.96 4.41
CA CYS A 22 11.60 -11.50 3.50
C CYS A 22 12.19 -12.66 2.69
N ASP A 23 12.28 -13.81 3.34
CA ASP A 23 12.63 -15.09 2.74
C ASP A 23 11.56 -15.46 1.69
N GLY A 24 11.91 -15.40 0.40
CA GLY A 24 11.11 -15.96 -0.72
C GLY A 24 9.74 -15.35 -1.02
N HIS A 25 9.16 -14.56 -0.12
CA HIS A 25 7.92 -13.82 -0.28
C HIS A 25 8.21 -12.33 -0.16
N SER A 26 8.61 -11.70 -1.27
CA SER A 26 8.73 -10.24 -1.33
C SER A 26 7.33 -9.62 -1.21
N TYR A 27 6.87 -9.42 0.02
CA TYR A 27 5.63 -8.71 0.28
C TYR A 27 5.73 -7.32 -0.33
N LYS A 28 4.82 -7.01 -1.27
CA LYS A 28 4.81 -5.69 -1.87
C LYS A 28 4.41 -4.67 -0.80
N PRO A 29 5.02 -3.47 -0.78
CA PRO A 29 4.67 -2.44 0.20
C PRO A 29 3.16 -2.16 0.31
N ILE A 30 2.43 -2.21 -0.81
CA ILE A 30 0.97 -2.07 -0.86
C ILE A 30 0.25 -3.20 -0.11
N GLU A 31 0.71 -4.45 -0.24
CA GLU A 31 0.06 -5.60 0.42
C GLU A 31 0.16 -5.49 1.94
N ILE A 32 1.32 -5.10 2.45
CA ILE A 32 1.54 -4.88 3.90
C ILE A 32 0.61 -3.77 4.41
N ARG A 33 0.44 -2.68 3.65
CA ARG A 33 -0.47 -1.58 4.04
C ARG A 33 -1.91 -2.04 4.13
N PHE A 34 -2.38 -2.82 3.14
CA PHE A 34 -3.71 -3.38 3.19
C PHE A 34 -3.88 -4.34 4.38
N GLU A 35 -2.92 -5.24 4.61
CA GLU A 35 -2.98 -6.16 5.75
C GLU A 35 -3.00 -5.41 7.09
N THR A 36 -2.22 -4.34 7.20
CA THR A 36 -2.22 -3.46 8.38
C THR A 36 -3.59 -2.81 8.59
N LEU A 37 -4.20 -2.26 7.53
CA LEU A 37 -5.52 -1.62 7.62
C LEU A 37 -6.64 -2.62 7.95
N ILE A 38 -6.62 -3.81 7.34
CA ILE A 38 -7.58 -4.88 7.61
C ILE A 38 -7.49 -5.31 9.09
N ASN A 39 -6.26 -5.52 9.57
CA ASN A 39 -6.03 -5.91 10.97
C ASN A 39 -6.42 -4.80 11.95
N ALA A 40 -6.12 -3.53 11.64
CA ALA A 40 -6.47 -2.38 12.47
C ALA A 40 -7.99 -2.19 12.58
N ASN A 41 -8.74 -2.51 11.53
CA ASN A 41 -10.20 -2.46 11.52
C ASN A 41 -10.86 -3.74 12.07
N CYS A 42 -10.09 -4.73 12.51
CA CYS A 42 -10.59 -6.05 12.94
C CYS A 42 -11.47 -6.73 11.87
N GLU A 43 -11.16 -6.51 10.59
CA GLU A 43 -11.92 -7.06 9.47
C GLU A 43 -11.36 -8.39 9.00
N LYS A 44 -12.22 -9.22 8.40
CA LYS A 44 -11.70 -10.36 7.63
C LYS A 44 -11.10 -9.84 6.33
N PRO A 45 -10.00 -10.44 5.82
CA PRO A 45 -9.31 -9.97 4.61
C PRO A 45 -10.14 -9.87 3.31
N PHE A 46 -11.39 -10.32 3.36
CA PHE A 46 -12.29 -10.50 2.23
C PHE A 46 -13.70 -9.90 2.46
N ASP A 47 -13.84 -8.96 3.41
CA ASP A 47 -15.13 -8.28 3.63
C ASP A 47 -15.18 -6.87 3.02
N TRP A 48 -14.07 -6.10 3.06
CA TRP A 48 -14.01 -4.75 2.48
C TRP A 48 -14.45 -4.65 1.01
N TYR A 49 -14.15 -5.67 0.20
CA TYR A 49 -14.51 -5.65 -1.22
C TYR A 49 -16.01 -5.82 -1.46
N LYS A 50 -16.73 -6.49 -0.53
CA LYS A 50 -18.18 -6.71 -0.64
C LYS A 50 -18.92 -5.39 -0.47
N GLU A 51 -18.52 -4.62 0.53
CA GLU A 51 -19.05 -3.28 0.81
C GLU A 51 -18.78 -2.30 -0.34
N LEU A 52 -17.68 -2.50 -1.07
CA LEU A 52 -17.34 -1.69 -2.24
C LEU A 52 -17.91 -2.22 -3.57
N GLY A 53 -18.66 -3.33 -3.55
CA GLY A 53 -19.23 -3.94 -4.76
C GLY A 53 -18.18 -4.43 -5.76
N LEU A 54 -16.98 -4.81 -5.28
CA LEU A 54 -15.90 -5.31 -6.11
C LEU A 54 -15.94 -6.83 -6.20
N ASP A 55 -15.52 -7.38 -7.34
CA ASP A 55 -15.30 -8.81 -7.44
C ASP A 55 -14.03 -9.22 -6.64
N LYS A 56 -14.06 -10.43 -6.08
CA LYS A 56 -12.98 -10.96 -5.24
C LYS A 56 -11.63 -11.02 -5.96
N SER A 57 -11.62 -11.26 -7.27
CA SER A 57 -10.40 -11.36 -8.06
C SER A 57 -9.71 -10.00 -8.19
N THR A 58 -10.47 -8.98 -8.57
CA THR A 58 -10.03 -7.59 -8.66
C THR A 58 -9.56 -7.08 -7.30
N ALA A 59 -10.33 -7.31 -6.24
CA ALA A 59 -9.94 -6.93 -4.89
C ALA A 59 -8.60 -7.57 -4.46
N SER A 60 -8.42 -8.87 -4.73
CA SER A 60 -7.16 -9.58 -4.46
C SER A 60 -5.98 -8.98 -5.24
N ARG A 61 -6.19 -8.64 -6.52
CA ARG A 61 -5.17 -8.00 -7.35
C ARG A 61 -4.83 -6.58 -6.88
N ILE A 62 -5.82 -5.79 -6.43
CA ILE A 62 -5.59 -4.47 -5.83
C ILE A 62 -4.79 -4.62 -4.54
N ARG A 63 -5.21 -5.50 -3.63
CA ARG A 63 -4.56 -5.75 -2.33
C ARG A 63 -3.09 -6.12 -2.51
N ARG A 64 -2.79 -6.98 -3.48
CA ARG A 64 -1.43 -7.42 -3.83
C ARG A 64 -0.65 -6.41 -4.69
N GLY A 65 -1.20 -5.22 -4.94
CA GLY A 65 -0.58 -4.21 -5.80
C GLY A 65 -0.31 -4.69 -7.24
N LEU A 66 -1.07 -5.65 -7.76
CA LEU A 66 -0.96 -6.15 -9.13
C LEU A 66 -1.70 -5.27 -10.14
N ILE A 67 -2.67 -4.49 -9.68
CA ILE A 67 -3.38 -3.49 -10.48
C ILE A 67 -3.55 -2.20 -9.67
N VAL A 68 -3.51 -1.07 -10.37
CA VAL A 68 -3.85 0.24 -9.79
C VAL A 68 -5.32 0.48 -10.07
N PRO A 69 -6.17 0.62 -9.05
CA PRO A 69 -7.54 1.02 -9.29
C PRO A 69 -7.61 2.48 -9.77
N PRO A 70 -8.67 2.85 -10.52
CA PRO A 70 -8.89 4.24 -10.92
C PRO A 70 -8.99 5.16 -9.70
N LYS A 71 -8.71 6.45 -9.89
CA LYS A 71 -8.62 7.44 -8.80
C LYS A 71 -9.86 7.45 -7.88
N TRP A 72 -11.06 7.38 -8.45
CA TRP A 72 -12.30 7.36 -7.67
C TRP A 72 -12.40 6.14 -6.76
N LEU A 73 -11.94 4.96 -7.22
CA LEU A 73 -11.98 3.73 -6.45
C LEU A 73 -10.91 3.75 -5.34
N ARG A 74 -9.74 4.32 -5.62
CA ARG A 74 -8.72 4.59 -4.59
C ARG A 74 -9.28 5.45 -3.45
N ILE A 75 -10.01 6.51 -3.78
CA ILE A 75 -10.66 7.37 -2.78
C ILE A 75 -11.70 6.58 -1.97
N LYS A 76 -12.56 5.79 -2.64
CA LYS A 76 -13.57 4.95 -1.94
C LYS A 76 -12.95 3.93 -0.99
N ILE A 77 -11.89 3.25 -1.41
CA ILE A 77 -11.16 2.29 -0.57
C ILE A 77 -10.55 3.02 0.64
N ALA A 78 -9.95 4.18 0.45
CA ALA A 78 -9.39 4.97 1.54
C ALA A 78 -10.46 5.42 2.54
N GLN A 79 -11.61 5.87 2.05
CA GLN A 79 -12.77 6.23 2.87
C GLN A 79 -13.28 5.03 3.69
N TYR A 80 -13.35 3.85 3.09
CA TYR A 80 -13.74 2.62 3.77
C TYR A 80 -12.81 2.33 4.97
N PHE A 81 -11.49 2.40 4.75
CA PHE A 81 -10.49 2.23 5.80
C PHE A 81 -10.28 3.47 6.69
N LYS A 82 -11.08 4.53 6.53
CA LYS A 82 -10.98 5.80 7.28
C LYS A 82 -9.56 6.37 7.29
N THR A 83 -8.87 6.28 6.15
CA THR A 83 -7.48 6.74 5.98
C THR A 83 -7.33 7.62 4.75
N ASP A 84 -6.18 8.27 4.61
CA ASP A 84 -5.87 9.03 3.40
C ASP A 84 -5.46 8.09 2.25
N SER A 85 -5.88 8.42 1.03
CA SER A 85 -5.51 7.65 -0.16
C SER A 85 -3.99 7.61 -0.36
N ALA A 86 -3.28 8.70 -0.06
CA ALA A 86 -1.82 8.75 -0.14
C ALA A 86 -1.13 7.81 0.85
N THR A 87 -1.78 7.44 1.95
CA THR A 87 -1.27 6.43 2.91
C THR A 87 -1.24 5.05 2.29
N ILE A 88 -2.21 4.72 1.44
CA ILE A 88 -2.29 3.41 0.77
C ILE A 88 -1.42 3.39 -0.48
N TRP A 89 -1.52 4.42 -1.34
CA TRP A 89 -0.79 4.50 -2.61
C TRP A 89 0.26 5.62 -2.57
N THR A 90 1.53 5.27 -2.37
CA THR A 90 2.62 6.26 -2.33
C THR A 90 3.30 6.46 -3.67
N ASN A 91 3.98 7.60 -3.81
CA ASN A 91 4.74 7.94 -5.01
C ASN A 91 5.88 6.96 -5.33
N SER A 92 6.43 6.27 -4.33
CA SER A 92 7.42 5.21 -4.50
C SER A 92 6.84 3.92 -5.08
N ASP A 93 5.53 3.70 -4.94
CA ASP A 93 4.85 2.59 -5.61
C ASP A 93 4.55 2.95 -7.08
N LEU A 94 4.51 4.24 -7.41
CA LEU A 94 4.11 4.72 -8.74
C LEU A 94 5.03 4.32 -9.90
N PRO A 95 6.36 4.14 -9.79
CA PRO A 95 7.18 3.67 -10.92
C PRO A 95 6.77 2.26 -11.37
N TYR A 96 6.59 1.33 -10.42
CA TYR A 96 6.08 -0.03 -10.70
C TYR A 96 4.65 0.01 -11.26
N LEU A 97 3.80 0.86 -10.69
CA LEU A 97 2.42 1.03 -11.11
C LEU A 97 2.28 1.75 -12.48
N ARG A 98 3.20 2.66 -12.82
CA ARG A 98 3.25 3.36 -14.12
C ARG A 98 3.61 2.40 -15.25
N GLU A 99 4.52 1.46 -15.03
CA GLU A 99 4.85 0.44 -16.02
C GLU A 99 3.67 -0.51 -16.27
N ILE A 100 2.95 -0.94 -15.22
CA ILE A 100 1.72 -1.72 -15.37
C ILE A 100 0.65 -0.94 -16.17
N LEU A 101 0.47 0.35 -15.87
CA LEU A 101 -0.50 1.20 -16.57
C LEU A 101 -0.14 1.48 -18.04
N LYS A 102 1.16 1.49 -18.39
CA LYS A 102 1.61 1.56 -19.79
C LYS A 102 1.27 0.26 -20.53
N GLN A 103 1.54 -0.89 -19.91
CA GLN A 103 1.23 -2.18 -20.50
C GLN A 103 -0.27 -2.37 -20.75
N GLN A 104 -1.13 -1.93 -19.82
CA GLN A 104 -2.58 -1.99 -19.97
C GLN A 104 -3.10 -1.11 -21.12
N ARG A 105 -2.59 0.11 -21.25
CA ARG A 105 -2.93 1.00 -22.39
C ARG A 105 -2.45 0.47 -23.74
N GLY A 106 -1.33 -0.24 -23.78
CA GLY A 106 -0.85 -0.90 -24.98
C GLY A 106 -1.78 -2.03 -25.46
N GLN A 107 -2.48 -2.71 -24.55
CA GLN A 107 -3.42 -3.78 -24.91
C GLN A 107 -4.81 -3.26 -25.31
N GLU A 108 -5.26 -2.12 -24.78
CA GLU A 108 -6.53 -1.49 -25.18
C GLU A 108 -6.47 -0.88 -26.59
N ASN A 109 -5.30 -0.38 -27.02
CA ASN A 109 -5.12 0.20 -28.37
C ASN A 109 -4.81 -0.82 -29.47
N ALA A 110 -4.71 -2.11 -29.13
CA ALA A 110 -4.41 -3.20 -30.06
C ALA A 110 -5.63 -4.10 -30.37
N ARG A 111 -6.82 -3.70 -29.91
CA ARG A 111 -8.12 -4.29 -30.24
C ARG A 111 -8.93 -3.31 -31.07
#